data_AF-A0A9P7ALK4-F1
#
_entry.id   AF-A0A9P7ALK4-F1
#
_cell.length_a   1.000
_cell.length_b   1.000
_cell.length_c   1.000
_cell.angle_alpha   90.00
_cell.angle_beta   90.00
_cell.angle_gamma   90.00
#
_symmetry.space_group_name_H-M   'P 1'
#
loop_
_entity.id
_entity.type
_entity.pdbx_description
1 polymer ?
#
loop_
_entity_poly.entity_id
_entity_poly.type
_entity_poly.pdbx_seq_one_letter_code
_entity_poly.pdbx_strand_id
1 'polypeptide(L)'
;MYLHTCNFLGLNAPDLGDDDMIVDSDGFIREENRPWARASCSFKRSQLPPLKELFGMRRKGMGYLPTHLGKMFNGRILTEGDFLD
;
A
#
# COMPACT_ATOMS: atom_id res chain seq x y z
N MET A 1 -13.38 4.72 -6.47
CA MET A 1 -11.89 4.74 -6.42
C MET A 1 -11.38 4.42 -5.02
N TYR A 2 -11.72 5.21 -4.01
CA TYR A 2 -11.30 5.01 -2.61
C TYR A 2 -11.51 3.58 -2.08
N LEU A 3 -12.75 3.07 -2.08
CA LEU A 3 -13.05 1.72 -1.58
C LEU A 3 -12.31 0.61 -2.34
N HIS A 4 -12.11 0.79 -3.65
CA HIS A 4 -11.36 -0.16 -4.46
C HIS A 4 -9.88 -0.16 -4.09
N THR A 5 -9.29 1.01 -3.83
CA THR A 5 -7.92 1.13 -3.31
C THR A 5 -7.80 0.50 -1.92
N CYS A 6 -8.77 0.72 -1.02
CA CYS A 6 -8.80 0.06 0.29
C CYS A 6 -8.87 -1.47 0.14
N ASN A 7 -9.72 -1.99 -0.74
CA ASN A 7 -9.79 -3.42 -1.05
C ASN A 7 -8.46 -3.97 -1.58
N PHE A 8 -7.85 -3.28 -2.55
CA PHE A 8 -6.58 -3.67 -3.14
C PHE A 8 -5.43 -3.71 -2.12
N LEU A 9 -5.38 -2.70 -1.24
CA LEU A 9 -4.35 -2.58 -0.21
C LEU A 9 -4.65 -3.41 1.05
N GLY A 10 -5.82 -4.05 1.15
CA GLY A 10 -6.25 -4.80 2.33
C GLY A 10 -6.48 -3.92 3.56
N LEU A 11 -6.99 -2.71 3.36
CA LEU A 11 -7.29 -1.76 4.43
C LEU A 11 -8.75 -1.87 4.84
N ASN A 12 -9.01 -1.83 6.15
CA ASN A 12 -10.33 -1.53 6.66
C ASN A 12 -10.64 -0.04 6.46
N ALA A 13 -11.90 0.29 6.16
CA ALA A 13 -12.38 1.66 6.19
C ALA A 13 -13.78 1.70 6.80
N PRO A 14 -14.17 2.80 7.46
CA PRO A 14 -15.49 2.92 8.10
C PRO A 14 -16.65 2.63 7.14
N ASP A 15 -16.49 3.04 5.87
CA ASP A 15 -17.48 2.87 4.82
C ASP A 15 -17.62 1.41 4.32
N LEU A 16 -16.87 0.47 4.91
CA LEU A 16 -16.82 -0.94 4.50
C LEU A 16 -17.63 -1.85 5.43
N GLY A 17 -18.17 -1.31 6.53
CA GLY A 17 -19.27 -1.93 7.28
C GLY A 17 -18.91 -3.08 8.22
N ASP A 18 -17.63 -3.40 8.41
CA ASP A 18 -17.19 -4.45 9.34
C ASP A 18 -16.46 -3.83 10.55
N ASP A 19 -17.21 -3.49 11.60
CA ASP A 19 -16.68 -2.88 12.83
C ASP A 19 -15.88 -3.88 13.71
N ASP A 20 -16.07 -5.19 13.53
CA ASP A 20 -15.45 -6.24 14.36
C ASP A 20 -14.16 -6.86 13.76
N MET A 21 -13.54 -6.21 12.77
CA MET A 21 -12.34 -6.74 12.13
C MET A 21 -11.07 -6.64 12.98
N ILE A 22 -10.29 -7.72 13.03
CA ILE A 22 -8.92 -7.69 13.57
C ILE A 22 -8.00 -7.01 12.55
N VAL A 23 -7.59 -5.79 12.87
CA VAL A 23 -6.69 -4.97 12.04
C VAL A 23 -5.41 -4.62 12.79
N ASP A 24 -4.32 -4.44 12.06
CA ASP A 24 -3.10 -3.82 12.57
C ASP A 24 -3.34 -2.32 12.86
N SER A 25 -2.40 -1.68 13.56
CA SER A 25 -2.51 -0.28 14.00
C SER A 25 -2.64 0.76 12.87
N ASP A 26 -2.33 0.37 11.63
CA ASP A 26 -2.48 1.20 10.43
C ASP A 26 -3.74 0.87 9.62
N GLY A 27 -4.61 0.00 10.14
CA GLY A 27 -5.86 -0.43 9.50
C GLY A 27 -5.67 -1.57 8.50
N PHE A 28 -4.47 -2.14 8.37
CA PHE A 28 -4.23 -3.29 7.49
C PHE A 28 -4.80 -4.59 8.07
N ILE A 29 -5.47 -5.36 7.22
CA ILE A 29 -6.03 -6.66 7.54
C ILE A 29 -5.05 -7.73 7.07
N ARG A 30 -4.44 -8.42 8.04
CA ARG A 30 -3.55 -9.56 7.80
C ARG A 30 -4.25 -10.67 7.03
N GLU A 31 -3.48 -11.45 6.29
CA GLU A 31 -4.00 -12.52 5.42
C GLU A 31 -4.87 -13.52 6.21
N GLU A 32 -4.43 -13.88 7.41
CA GLU A 32 -5.14 -14.79 8.33
C GLU A 32 -6.48 -14.25 8.86
N ASN A 33 -6.65 -12.93 8.88
CA ASN A 33 -7.86 -12.26 9.39
C ASN A 33 -8.74 -11.71 8.25
N ARG A 34 -8.41 -12.05 6.99
CA ARG A 34 -9.00 -11.41 5.82
C ARG A 34 -10.33 -12.08 5.45
N PRO A 35 -11.44 -11.33 5.43
CA PRO A 35 -12.71 -11.86 4.97
C PRO A 35 -12.66 -12.10 3.46
N TRP A 36 -13.53 -12.98 2.97
CA TRP A 36 -13.59 -13.32 1.55
C TRP A 36 -13.79 -12.09 0.65
N ALA A 37 -14.56 -11.10 1.11
CA ALA A 37 -14.77 -9.82 0.43
C ALA A 37 -13.48 -9.01 0.18
N ARG A 38 -12.40 -9.33 0.90
CA ARG A 38 -11.07 -8.69 0.80
C ARG A 38 -10.04 -9.55 0.09
N ALA A 39 -10.40 -10.75 -0.38
CA ALA A 39 -9.49 -11.72 -0.97
C ALA A 39 -8.70 -11.18 -2.19
N SER A 40 -9.12 -10.07 -2.79
CA SER A 40 -8.38 -9.38 -3.85
C SER A 40 -7.03 -8.80 -3.40
N CYS A 41 -6.85 -8.53 -2.11
CA CYS A 41 -5.55 -8.12 -1.58
C CYS A 41 -4.61 -9.33 -1.59
N SER A 42 -3.44 -9.18 -2.22
CA SER A 42 -2.38 -10.21 -2.24
C SER A 42 -1.22 -9.88 -1.30
N PHE A 43 -1.27 -8.75 -0.60
CA PHE A 43 -0.22 -8.32 0.30
C PHE A 43 -0.26 -9.09 1.62
N LYS A 44 0.92 -9.54 2.05
CA LYS A 44 1.15 -10.18 3.37
C LYS A 44 1.45 -9.17 4.47
N ARG A 45 1.83 -7.95 4.09
CA ARG A 45 2.18 -6.83 4.98
C ARG A 45 1.60 -5.55 4.43
N SER A 46 1.30 -4.61 5.31
CA SER A 46 0.82 -3.28 4.92
C SER A 46 1.76 -2.60 3.94
N GLN A 47 1.19 -2.05 2.88
CA GLN A 47 1.91 -1.22 1.91
C GLN A 47 1.83 0.28 2.26
N LEU A 48 1.18 0.64 3.38
CA LEU A 48 1.11 2.04 3.82
C LEU A 48 2.46 2.66 4.17
N PRO A 49 3.41 1.96 4.84
CA PRO A 49 4.72 2.54 5.14
C PRO A 49 5.48 3.05 3.90
N PRO A 50 5.72 2.25 2.84
CA PRO A 50 6.41 2.76 1.64
C PRO A 50 5.62 3.86 0.92
N LEU A 51 4.28 3.79 0.92
CA LEU A 51 3.45 4.86 0.35
C LEU A 51 3.59 6.18 1.14
N LYS A 52 3.60 6.12 2.47
CA LYS A 52 3.78 7.30 3.34
C LYS A 52 5.16 7.93 3.12
N GLU A 53 6.19 7.12 2.94
CA GLU A 53 7.53 7.58 2.61
C GLU A 53 7.53 8.33 1.27
N LEU A 54 6.93 7.74 0.23
CA LEU A 54 6.80 8.36 -1.09
C LEU A 54 6.09 9.72 -1.03
N PHE A 55 4.93 9.79 -0.37
CA PHE A 55 4.21 11.05 -0.18
C PHE A 55 4.98 12.04 0.69
N GLY A 56 5.77 11.54 1.65
CA GLY A 56 6.69 12.34 2.46
C GLY A 56 7.77 13.01 1.62
N MET A 57 8.39 12.29 0.70
CA MET A 57 9.41 12.82 -0.21
C MET A 57 8.85 13.94 -1.09
N ARG A 58 7.67 13.73 -1.68
CA ARG A 58 6.98 14.74 -2.48
C ARG A 58 6.71 16.03 -1.68
N ARG A 59 6.29 15.93 -0.41
CA ARG A 59 6.01 17.10 0.45
C ARG A 59 7.27 17.88 0.83
N LYS A 60 8.44 17.24 0.85
CA LYS A 60 9.74 17.88 1.15
C LYS A 60 10.40 18.51 -0.07
N GLY A 61 9.73 18.53 -1.23
CA GLY A 61 10.31 19.00 -2.49
C GLY A 61 11.40 18.07 -3.05
N MET A 62 11.58 16.89 -2.47
CA MET A 62 12.50 15.88 -2.99
C MET A 62 11.84 15.17 -4.16
N GLY A 63 12.55 15.09 -5.28
CA GLY A 63 12.10 14.32 -6.43
C GLY A 63 11.96 12.86 -6.03
N TYR A 64 10.76 12.29 -6.17
CA TYR A 64 10.53 10.87 -5.88
C TYR A 64 10.84 9.97 -7.09
N LEU A 65 10.86 10.52 -8.31
CA LEU A 65 11.18 9.82 -9.55
C LEU A 65 12.44 8.93 -9.51
N PRO A 66 13.57 9.32 -8.87
CA PRO A 66 14.75 8.45 -8.82
C PRO A 66 14.61 7.26 -7.86
N THR A 67 13.64 7.27 -6.93
CA THR A 67 13.44 6.17 -5.98
C THR A 67 12.82 4.94 -6.65
N HIS A 68 13.00 3.74 -6.08
CA HIS A 68 12.36 2.52 -6.60
C HIS A 68 10.85 2.69 -6.75
N LEU A 69 10.19 3.26 -5.73
CA LEU A 69 8.76 3.53 -5.75
C LEU A 69 8.38 4.53 -6.85
N GLY A 70 9.15 5.61 -7.02
CA GLY A 70 8.90 6.57 -8.09
C GLY A 70 9.02 5.98 -9.49
N LYS A 71 10.00 5.11 -9.69
CA LYS A 71 10.16 4.35 -10.94
C LYS A 71 8.97 3.41 -11.17
N MET A 72 8.51 2.66 -10.16
CA MET A 72 7.31 1.79 -10.25
C MET A 72 6.06 2.58 -10.63
N PHE A 73 5.77 3.69 -9.93
CA PHE A 73 4.57 4.49 -10.19
C PHE A 73 4.58 5.20 -11.54
N ASN A 74 5.76 5.44 -12.12
CA ASN A 74 5.87 6.00 -13.46
C ASN A 74 5.85 4.93 -14.57
N GLY A 75 5.49 3.68 -14.24
CA GLY A 75 5.42 2.57 -15.19
C GLY A 75 6.76 2.21 -15.80
N ARG A 76 7.88 2.58 -15.14
CA ARG A 76 9.21 2.17 -15.61
C ARG A 76 9.48 0.74 -15.18
N ILE A 77 10.05 -0.05 -16.08
CA ILE A 77 10.56 -1.38 -15.77
C ILE A 77 11.71 -1.21 -14.78
N LEU A 78 11.60 -1.86 -13.62
CA LEU A 78 12.69 -1.96 -12.67
C LEU A 78 13.66 -3.05 -13.10
N THR A 79 14.94 -2.81 -12.93
CA THR A 79 16.04 -3.74 -13.17
C THR A 79 16.71 -4.10 -11.85
N GLU A 80 17.45 -5.21 -11.78
CA GLU A 80 18.22 -5.57 -10.59
C GLU A 80 19.18 -4.44 -10.17
N GLY A 81 19.78 -3.74 -11.14
CA GLY A 81 20.68 -2.61 -10.89
C GLY A 81 20.02 -1.45 -10.17
N ASP A 82 18.69 -1.33 -10.19
CA ASP A 82 18.02 -0.31 -9.39
C ASP A 82 18.16 -0.59 -7.89
N PHE A 83 18.32 -1.85 -7.45
CA PHE A 83 18.33 -2.26 -6.04
C PHE A 83 19.72 -2.44 -5.42
N LEU A 84 20.80 -2.12 -6.14
CA LEU A 84 22.19 -2.38 -5.72
C LEU A 84 22.86 -1.22 -4.96
N ASP A 85 22.08 -0.34 -4.33
CA ASP A 85 22.60 0.77 -3.49
C ASP A 85 23.00 0.31 -2.07
#